data_AF-A0A0J9W6E8-F1
#
_entry.id   AF-A0A0J9W6E8-F1
#
_cell.length_a   1.000
_cell.length_b   1.000
_cell.length_c   1.000
_cell.angle_alpha   90.00
_cell.angle_beta   90.00
_cell.angle_gamma   90.00
#
_symmetry.space_group_name_H-M   'P 1'
#
loop_
_entity.id
_entity.type
_entity.pdbx_description
1 polymer ?
#
loop_
_entity_poly.entity_id
_entity_poly.type
_entity_poly.pdbx_seq_one_letter_code
_entity_poly.pdbx_strand_id
1 'polypeptide(L)'
;MAYLDELDRLDNSHYSDNKVIQGCIYLYFWIYEIELHKSIFNKNIVDIYKKLLNEYDQYNDRSNIKNICSEYIKDELSGNLKNLYYLYYKFYKIKTEKECTITNCRCAEDCAKLYMECISSCDKDTSGEFCEKLEKFRSQYNEFMKKYDTCDKKYTYLPSAIKFDRKAILISVLVILTIIFTFFGLYKVNINFN
;
A
#
# COMPACT_ATOMS: atom_id res chain seq x y z
N MET A 1 3.10 2.44 17.83
CA MET A 1 1.68 2.53 17.42
C MET A 1 1.48 3.11 16.02
N ALA A 2 2.35 3.99 15.50
CA ALA A 2 2.20 4.57 14.15
C ALA A 2 1.96 3.57 13.00
N TYR A 3 2.57 2.37 13.00
CA TYR A 3 2.27 1.32 12.02
C TYR A 3 0.83 0.84 12.09
N LEU A 4 0.36 0.56 13.30
CA LEU A 4 -0.99 0.09 13.59
C LEU A 4 -2.03 1.14 13.15
N ASP A 5 -1.76 2.41 13.46
CA ASP A 5 -2.61 3.54 13.03
C ASP A 5 -2.68 3.69 11.49
N GLU A 6 -1.62 3.27 10.79
CA GLU A 6 -1.57 3.30 9.32
C GLU A 6 -2.37 2.16 8.70
N LEU A 7 -2.32 0.97 9.30
CA LEU A 7 -3.17 -0.18 8.93
C LEU A 7 -4.65 0.07 9.26
N ASP A 8 -4.96 0.72 10.38
CA ASP A 8 -6.33 1.09 10.77
C ASP A 8 -7.01 1.96 9.70
N ARG A 9 -6.24 2.82 9.04
CA ARG A 9 -6.70 3.67 7.94
C ARG A 9 -6.90 2.92 6.62
N LEU A 10 -6.46 1.67 6.50
CA LEU A 10 -6.62 0.84 5.29
C LEU A 10 -7.80 -0.11 5.40
N ASP A 11 -8.16 -0.50 6.62
CA ASP A 11 -9.26 -1.43 6.88
C ASP A 11 -10.59 -0.67 7.11
N ASN A 12 -11.65 -1.14 6.45
CA ASN A 12 -13.01 -0.59 6.56
C ASN A 12 -13.91 -1.45 7.47
N SER A 13 -13.36 -2.42 8.21
CA SER A 13 -14.13 -3.42 8.97
C SER A 13 -14.42 -3.03 10.45
N HIS A 14 -15.43 -3.68 11.05
CA HIS A 14 -16.04 -3.33 12.35
C HIS A 14 -15.14 -3.62 13.59
N TYR A 15 -14.48 -2.56 14.07
CA TYR A 15 -14.14 -2.08 15.42
C TYR A 15 -13.67 -2.99 16.60
N SER A 16 -13.89 -4.30 16.75
CA SER A 16 -13.45 -4.99 18.01
C SER A 16 -12.06 -5.62 17.95
N ASP A 17 -11.64 -6.18 16.81
CA ASP A 17 -10.43 -7.03 16.73
C ASP A 17 -9.24 -6.35 16.02
N ASN A 18 -9.41 -5.11 15.55
CA ASN A 18 -8.48 -4.47 14.60
C ASN A 18 -7.04 -4.38 15.13
N LYS A 19 -6.84 -4.00 16.40
CA LYS A 19 -5.48 -3.90 16.98
C LYS A 19 -4.77 -5.25 17.07
N VAL A 20 -5.52 -6.32 17.34
CA VAL A 20 -4.95 -7.67 17.41
C VAL A 20 -4.50 -8.08 16.02
N ILE A 21 -5.38 -7.91 15.01
CA ILE A 21 -5.10 -8.18 13.59
C ILE A 21 -3.86 -7.43 13.11
N GLN A 22 -3.81 -6.12 13.36
CA GLN A 22 -2.66 -5.29 12.97
C GLN A 22 -1.37 -5.76 13.66
N GLY A 23 -1.46 -6.18 14.91
CA GLY A 23 -0.36 -6.84 15.63
C GLY A 23 0.05 -8.17 14.99
N CYS A 24 -0.91 -8.97 14.54
CA CYS A 24 -0.64 -10.21 13.81
C CYS A 24 0.13 -9.93 12.52
N ILE A 25 -0.32 -8.97 11.71
CA ILE A 25 0.31 -8.55 10.46
C ILE A 25 1.72 -8.01 10.71
N TYR A 26 1.89 -7.15 11.72
CA TYR A 26 3.20 -6.64 12.11
C TYR A 26 4.17 -7.78 12.43
N LEU A 27 3.76 -8.68 13.32
CA LEU A 27 4.58 -9.81 13.76
C LEU A 27 4.91 -10.73 12.56
N TYR A 28 3.96 -10.94 11.65
CA TYR A 28 4.17 -11.74 10.45
C TYR A 28 5.31 -11.16 9.60
N PHE A 29 5.28 -9.85 9.30
CA PHE A 29 6.33 -9.23 8.50
C PHE A 29 7.66 -9.09 9.23
N TRP A 30 7.64 -8.90 10.54
CA TRP A 30 8.85 -8.91 11.34
C TRP A 30 9.58 -10.26 11.25
N ILE A 31 8.85 -11.38 11.37
CA ILE A 31 9.42 -12.73 11.19
C ILE A 31 9.83 -12.92 9.73
N TYR A 32 9.01 -12.47 8.77
CA TYR A 32 9.31 -12.57 7.34
C TYR A 32 10.67 -11.95 6.98
N GLU A 33 10.99 -10.76 7.49
CA GLU A 33 12.31 -10.15 7.26
C GLU A 33 13.44 -10.91 7.93
N ILE A 34 13.26 -11.32 9.18
CA ILE A 34 14.27 -12.09 9.92
C ILE A 34 14.63 -13.37 9.16
N GLU A 35 13.63 -14.06 8.62
CA GLU A 35 13.83 -15.31 7.88
C GLU A 35 14.40 -15.07 6.46
N LEU A 36 14.00 -13.99 5.77
CA LEU A 36 14.61 -13.58 4.49
C LEU A 36 16.12 -13.33 4.63
N HIS A 37 16.56 -12.74 5.74
CA HIS A 37 17.97 -12.43 5.97
C HIS A 37 18.84 -13.63 6.36
N LYS A 38 18.24 -14.77 6.74
CA LYS A 38 18.99 -15.93 7.26
C LYS A 38 19.48 -16.91 6.20
N SER A 39 19.14 -16.76 4.92
CA SER A 39 19.56 -17.58 3.74
C SER A 39 19.48 -19.12 3.84
N ILE A 40 19.10 -19.69 5.00
CA ILE A 40 19.21 -21.11 5.34
C ILE A 40 17.82 -21.78 5.44
N PHE A 41 16.74 -20.99 5.54
CA PHE A 41 15.43 -21.54 5.82
C PHE A 41 14.62 -21.85 4.54
N ASN A 42 14.62 -23.14 4.17
CA ASN A 42 13.84 -23.71 3.08
C ASN A 42 12.37 -24.03 3.47
N LYS A 43 11.81 -23.34 4.48
CA LYS A 43 10.44 -23.57 4.99
C LYS A 43 9.55 -22.38 4.70
N ASN A 44 8.27 -22.65 4.45
CA ASN A 44 7.27 -21.61 4.20
C ASN A 44 7.09 -20.72 5.45
N ILE A 45 7.23 -19.40 5.30
CA ILE A 45 7.04 -18.42 6.38
C ILE A 45 5.69 -18.57 7.10
N VAL A 46 4.65 -18.97 6.37
CA VAL A 46 3.31 -19.21 6.93
C VAL A 46 3.35 -20.34 7.95
N ASP A 47 4.15 -21.38 7.72
CA ASP A 47 4.27 -22.51 8.65
C ASP A 47 5.04 -22.11 9.91
N ILE A 48 6.04 -21.25 9.79
CA ILE A 48 6.78 -20.70 10.93
C ILE A 48 5.82 -19.88 11.80
N TYR A 49 5.06 -18.99 11.17
CA TYR A 49 4.10 -18.16 11.87
C TYR A 49 3.02 -19.00 12.58
N LYS A 50 2.45 -19.99 11.90
CA LYS A 50 1.46 -20.91 12.49
C LYS A 50 2.02 -21.70 13.67
N LYS A 51 3.28 -22.14 13.59
CA LYS A 51 3.95 -22.79 14.73
C LYS A 51 4.08 -21.85 15.92
N LEU A 52 4.52 -20.61 15.70
CA LEU A 52 4.58 -19.62 16.77
C LEU A 52 3.23 -19.40 17.44
N LEU A 53 2.15 -19.25 16.65
CA LEU A 53 0.80 -19.12 17.19
C LEU A 53 0.37 -20.36 18.01
N ASN A 54 0.70 -21.57 17.55
CA ASN A 54 0.37 -22.79 18.26
C ASN A 54 1.10 -22.91 19.60
N GLU A 55 2.38 -22.53 19.67
CA GLU A 55 3.13 -22.51 20.93
C GLU A 55 2.54 -21.49 21.90
N TYR A 56 2.17 -20.29 21.42
CA TYR A 56 1.52 -19.28 22.25
C TYR A 56 0.15 -19.73 22.79
N ASP A 57 -0.66 -20.39 21.94
CA ASP A 57 -1.97 -20.93 22.29
C ASP A 57 -1.88 -22.02 23.37
N GLN A 58 -0.85 -22.87 23.33
CA GLN A 58 -0.60 -23.85 24.40
C GLN A 58 -0.22 -23.20 25.74
N TYR A 59 0.50 -22.08 25.69
CA TYR A 59 0.89 -21.33 26.88
C TYR A 59 -0.27 -20.51 27.46
N ASN A 60 -1.16 -19.98 26.61
CA ASN A 60 -2.29 -19.15 27.00
C ASN A 60 -3.57 -19.60 26.29
N ASP A 61 -4.10 -20.73 26.75
CA ASP A 61 -5.27 -21.43 26.19
C ASP A 61 -6.58 -20.64 26.24
N ARG A 62 -6.63 -19.53 27.00
CA ARG A 62 -7.77 -18.61 27.06
C ARG A 62 -7.72 -17.51 26.00
N SER A 63 -6.60 -17.38 25.28
CA SER A 63 -6.45 -16.35 24.26
C SER A 63 -7.06 -16.77 22.93
N ASN A 64 -7.78 -15.86 22.26
CA ASN A 64 -8.29 -16.07 20.90
C ASN A 64 -7.32 -15.59 19.80
N ILE A 65 -6.11 -15.12 20.16
CA ILE A 65 -5.13 -14.53 19.24
C ILE A 65 -4.79 -15.48 18.09
N LYS A 66 -4.58 -16.76 18.37
CA LYS A 66 -4.28 -17.74 17.32
C LYS A 66 -5.37 -17.81 16.28
N ASN A 67 -6.64 -17.82 16.69
CA ASN A 67 -7.77 -17.90 15.77
C ASN A 67 -7.85 -16.64 14.90
N ILE A 68 -7.83 -15.46 15.53
CA ILE A 68 -7.84 -14.16 14.84
C ILE A 68 -6.68 -14.05 13.83
N CYS A 69 -5.45 -14.28 14.28
CA CYS A 69 -4.28 -14.16 13.41
C CYS A 69 -4.28 -15.19 12.27
N SER A 70 -4.72 -16.42 12.54
CA SER A 70 -4.71 -17.50 11.53
C SER A 70 -5.72 -17.26 10.41
N GLU A 71 -6.89 -16.72 10.73
CA GLU A 71 -7.93 -16.35 9.77
C GLU A 71 -7.41 -15.26 8.82
N TYR A 72 -6.91 -14.15 9.40
CA TYR A 72 -6.40 -13.02 8.63
C TYR A 72 -5.19 -13.35 7.76
N ILE A 73 -4.25 -14.19 8.23
CA ILE A 73 -3.06 -14.53 7.45
C ILE A 73 -3.38 -15.44 6.27
N LYS A 74 -4.38 -16.31 6.40
CA LYS A 74 -4.74 -17.24 5.33
C LYS A 74 -5.41 -16.52 4.17
N ASP A 75 -6.30 -15.58 4.47
CA ASP A 75 -7.19 -14.98 3.47
C ASP A 75 -6.65 -13.63 2.98
N GLU A 76 -6.04 -12.82 3.86
CA GLU A 76 -5.71 -11.43 3.56
C GLU A 76 -4.23 -11.19 3.20
N LEU A 77 -3.33 -12.06 3.66
CA LEU A 77 -1.89 -11.99 3.34
C LEU A 77 -1.53 -12.83 2.11
N SER A 78 -2.33 -12.69 1.05
CA SER A 78 -2.10 -13.29 -0.26
C SER A 78 -1.96 -12.22 -1.36
N GLY A 79 -1.27 -12.57 -2.44
CA GLY A 79 -1.16 -11.74 -3.65
C GLY A 79 -0.72 -10.29 -3.39
N ASN A 80 -1.48 -9.35 -3.96
CA ASN A 80 -1.16 -7.91 -3.94
C ASN A 80 -1.32 -7.29 -2.54
N LEU A 81 -2.27 -7.75 -1.74
CA LEU A 81 -2.56 -7.18 -0.43
C LEU A 81 -1.42 -7.45 0.57
N LYS A 82 -0.79 -8.63 0.47
CA LYS A 82 0.46 -8.92 1.16
C LYS A 82 1.55 -7.88 0.85
N ASN A 83 1.76 -7.56 -0.42
CA ASN A 83 2.82 -6.62 -0.79
C ASN A 83 2.50 -5.20 -0.32
N LEU A 84 1.23 -4.79 -0.30
CA LEU A 84 0.80 -3.52 0.27
C LEU A 84 1.07 -3.43 1.77
N TYR A 85 0.69 -4.44 2.56
CA TYR A 85 1.00 -4.43 3.98
C TYR A 85 2.50 -4.48 4.26
N TYR A 86 3.27 -5.16 3.40
CA TYR A 86 4.72 -5.16 3.50
C TYR A 86 5.34 -3.79 3.18
N LEU A 87 4.78 -3.05 2.22
CA LEU A 87 5.18 -1.65 1.96
C LEU A 87 4.99 -0.77 3.18
N TYR A 88 3.83 -0.85 3.83
CA TYR A 88 3.55 -0.13 5.07
C TYR A 88 4.51 -0.53 6.19
N TYR A 89 4.87 -1.80 6.27
CA TYR A 89 5.85 -2.28 7.24
C TYR A 89 7.23 -1.69 6.98
N LYS A 90 7.74 -1.75 5.74
CA LYS A 90 9.00 -1.10 5.33
C LYS A 90 8.99 0.40 5.62
N PHE A 91 7.89 1.08 5.31
CA PHE A 91 7.75 2.51 5.55
C PHE A 91 7.75 2.84 7.05
N TYR A 92 7.10 2.04 7.87
CA TYR A 92 7.21 2.15 9.32
C TYR A 92 8.66 2.06 9.80
N LYS A 93 9.43 1.07 9.32
CA LYS A 93 10.85 0.95 9.66
C LYS A 93 11.65 2.20 9.29
N ILE A 94 11.40 2.79 8.12
CA ILE A 94 12.03 4.06 7.71
C ILE A 94 11.71 5.19 8.71
N LYS A 95 10.47 5.25 9.23
CA LYS A 95 10.05 6.28 10.19
C LYS A 95 10.65 6.09 11.58
N THR A 96 10.90 4.84 12.01
CA THR A 96 11.14 4.55 13.44
C THR A 96 12.44 3.84 13.76
N GLU A 97 13.06 3.14 12.82
CA GLU A 97 14.25 2.34 13.09
C GLU A 97 15.53 3.09 12.74
N LYS A 98 16.48 3.09 13.69
CA LYS A 98 17.79 3.73 13.51
C LYS A 98 18.63 3.05 12.42
N GLU A 99 18.46 1.75 12.20
CA GLU A 99 19.18 0.99 11.16
C GLU A 99 18.76 1.40 9.74
N CYS A 100 17.54 1.92 9.58
CA CYS A 100 17.10 2.62 8.39
C CYS A 100 17.58 4.07 8.41
N THR A 101 18.89 4.29 8.57
CA THR A 101 19.47 5.61 8.37
C THR A 101 19.27 6.02 6.92
N ILE A 102 18.45 7.04 6.70
CA ILE A 102 18.16 7.57 5.36
C ILE A 102 19.45 8.04 4.66
N THR A 103 20.52 8.34 5.39
CA THR A 103 21.84 8.67 4.82
C THR A 103 22.45 7.58 3.93
N ASN A 104 22.13 6.30 4.11
CA ASN A 104 22.59 5.22 3.22
C ASN A 104 21.57 4.83 2.15
N CYS A 105 20.36 5.41 2.20
CA CYS A 105 19.25 5.22 1.28
C CYS A 105 18.75 3.79 1.08
N ARG A 106 19.31 2.79 1.75
CA ARG A 106 19.02 1.37 1.49
C ARG A 106 17.56 1.01 1.77
N CYS A 107 17.02 1.46 2.90
CA CYS A 107 15.61 1.19 3.21
C CYS A 107 14.66 1.92 2.26
N ALA A 108 15.00 3.15 1.84
CA ALA A 108 14.21 3.88 0.86
C ALA A 108 14.25 3.20 -0.51
N GLU A 109 15.42 2.73 -0.93
CA GLU A 109 15.61 1.94 -2.15
C GLU A 109 14.81 0.63 -2.13
N ASP A 110 14.89 -0.14 -1.05
CA ASP A 110 14.17 -1.41 -0.92
C ASP A 110 12.64 -1.18 -0.93
N CYS A 111 12.17 -0.14 -0.25
CA CYS A 111 10.76 0.25 -0.25
C CYS A 111 10.30 0.69 -1.64
N ALA A 112 11.09 1.51 -2.34
CA ALA A 112 10.78 1.97 -3.69
C ALA A 112 10.78 0.82 -4.71
N LYS A 113 11.71 -0.13 -4.61
CA LYS A 113 11.72 -1.34 -5.46
C LYS A 113 10.46 -2.16 -5.28
N LEU A 114 10.08 -2.45 -4.04
CA LEU A 114 8.85 -3.17 -3.72
C LEU A 114 7.61 -2.41 -4.25
N TYR A 115 7.61 -1.08 -4.15
CA TYR A 115 6.52 -0.27 -4.69
C TYR A 115 6.38 -0.42 -6.20
N MET A 116 7.51 -0.43 -6.93
CA MET A 116 7.52 -0.64 -8.38
C MET A 116 7.09 -2.05 -8.79
N GLU A 117 7.22 -3.05 -7.91
CA GLU A 117 6.63 -4.36 -8.14
C GLU A 117 5.10 -4.30 -7.96
N CYS A 118 4.63 -3.64 -6.90
CA CYS A 118 3.20 -3.45 -6.63
C CYS A 118 2.48 -2.68 -7.75
N ILE A 119 3.08 -1.60 -8.27
CA ILE A 119 2.44 -0.77 -9.30
C ILE A 119 2.22 -1.53 -10.61
N SER A 120 3.02 -2.57 -10.89
CA SER A 120 2.84 -3.41 -12.08
C SER A 120 1.54 -4.22 -12.03
N SER A 121 1.04 -4.52 -10.82
CA SER A 121 -0.23 -5.19 -10.63
C SER A 121 -1.43 -4.30 -10.91
N CYS A 122 -1.25 -2.98 -10.95
CA CYS A 122 -2.35 -2.05 -11.20
C CYS A 122 -2.96 -2.17 -12.59
N ASP A 123 -2.20 -2.64 -13.57
CA ASP A 123 -2.73 -2.91 -14.91
C ASP A 123 -3.71 -4.08 -14.95
N LYS A 124 -3.72 -4.91 -13.93
CA LYS A 124 -4.59 -6.09 -13.79
C LYS A 124 -5.68 -5.89 -12.73
N ASP A 125 -5.68 -4.75 -12.04
CA ASP A 125 -6.64 -4.43 -10.98
C ASP A 125 -7.91 -3.82 -11.60
N THR A 126 -8.89 -4.65 -11.90
CA THR A 126 -10.12 -4.21 -12.58
C THR A 126 -11.07 -3.42 -11.68
N SER A 127 -11.02 -3.62 -10.35
CA SER A 127 -11.83 -2.83 -9.41
C SER A 127 -11.17 -1.48 -9.11
N GLY A 128 -9.84 -1.39 -9.26
CA GLY A 128 -9.05 -0.20 -8.94
C GLY A 128 -8.81 -0.01 -7.44
N GLU A 129 -9.44 -0.82 -6.59
CA GLU A 129 -9.37 -0.70 -5.12
C GLU A 129 -7.94 -0.88 -4.60
N PHE A 130 -7.18 -1.80 -5.19
CA PHE A 130 -5.79 -2.00 -4.78
C PHE A 130 -4.93 -0.79 -5.16
N CYS A 131 -5.12 -0.25 -6.37
CA CYS A 131 -4.38 0.91 -6.84
C CYS A 131 -4.71 2.19 -6.09
N GLU A 132 -5.96 2.37 -5.65
CA GLU A 132 -6.34 3.47 -4.76
C GLU A 132 -5.64 3.38 -3.40
N LYS A 133 -5.59 2.19 -2.81
CA LYS A 133 -4.83 1.96 -1.57
C LYS A 133 -3.33 2.21 -1.77
N LEU A 134 -2.77 1.79 -2.90
CA LEU A 134 -1.37 2.01 -3.25
C LEU A 134 -1.06 3.50 -3.51
N GLU A 135 -2.00 4.25 -4.06
CA GLU A 135 -1.89 5.70 -4.24
C GLU A 135 -1.92 6.45 -2.90
N LYS A 136 -2.74 6.00 -1.95
CA LYS A 136 -2.74 6.51 -0.57
C LYS A 136 -1.38 6.31 0.10
N PHE A 137 -0.80 5.11 -0.02
CA PHE A 137 0.56 4.83 0.44
C PHE A 137 1.57 5.79 -0.21
N ARG A 138 1.52 5.94 -1.54
CA ARG A 138 2.41 6.82 -2.30
C ARG A 138 2.40 8.25 -1.77
N SER A 139 1.21 8.79 -1.50
CA SER A 139 1.03 10.14 -0.98
C SER A 139 1.74 10.32 0.37
N GLN A 140 1.50 9.40 1.31
CA GLN A 140 2.10 9.43 2.65
C GLN A 140 3.63 9.28 2.59
N TYR A 141 4.12 8.36 1.75
CA TYR A 141 5.54 8.14 1.54
C TYR A 141 6.23 9.37 0.99
N ASN A 142 5.73 9.91 -0.12
CA ASN A 142 6.32 11.07 -0.78
C ASN A 142 6.29 12.32 0.12
N GLU A 143 5.24 12.51 0.90
CA GLU A 143 5.18 13.61 1.87
C GLU A 143 6.27 13.48 2.94
N PHE A 144 6.44 12.28 3.52
CA PHE A 144 7.46 12.04 4.53
C PHE A 144 8.88 12.22 3.95
N MET A 145 9.12 11.68 2.77
CA MET A 145 10.45 11.68 2.14
C MET A 145 10.89 13.07 1.64
N LYS A 146 9.97 14.05 1.46
CA LYS A 146 10.34 15.45 1.16
C LYS A 146 11.33 16.05 2.14
N LYS A 147 11.32 15.58 3.40
CA LYS A 147 12.20 16.06 4.47
C LYS A 147 13.64 15.53 4.34
N TYR A 148 13.89 14.62 3.40
CA TYR A 148 15.16 13.92 3.24
C TYR A 148 15.64 14.02 1.79
N ASP A 149 16.63 14.87 1.55
CA ASP A 149 17.25 15.13 0.24
C ASP A 149 18.56 14.35 0.02
N THR A 150 18.98 13.58 1.02
CA THR A 150 20.23 12.80 0.99
C THR A 150 20.21 11.60 0.05
N CYS A 151 19.02 11.22 -0.43
CA CYS A 151 18.81 10.09 -1.34
C CYS A 151 18.41 10.52 -2.74
N ASP A 152 18.75 9.66 -3.72
CA ASP A 152 18.30 9.83 -5.08
C ASP A 152 16.77 9.95 -5.15
N LYS A 153 16.28 10.91 -5.94
CA LYS A 153 14.86 11.19 -6.15
C LYS A 153 14.07 9.97 -6.56
N LYS A 154 14.68 9.02 -7.30
CA LYS A 154 13.98 7.78 -7.69
C LYS A 154 13.58 6.90 -6.50
N TYR A 155 14.22 7.08 -5.34
CA TYR A 155 13.89 6.37 -4.11
C TYR A 155 13.04 7.21 -3.15
N THR A 156 13.09 8.54 -3.25
CA THR A 156 12.33 9.44 -2.35
C THR A 156 11.02 9.94 -2.96
N TYR A 157 10.81 9.72 -4.25
CA TYR A 157 9.61 10.13 -4.98
C TYR A 157 9.06 8.97 -5.82
N LEU A 158 7.97 8.40 -5.34
CA LEU A 158 7.26 7.30 -5.99
C LEU A 158 6.28 7.83 -7.06
N PRO A 159 6.21 7.20 -8.24
CA PRO A 159 5.28 7.57 -9.32
C PRO A 159 3.82 7.19 -8.97
N SER A 160 2.84 7.88 -9.56
CA SER A 160 1.40 7.64 -9.32
C SER A 160 0.98 6.21 -9.67
N ALA A 161 0.28 5.54 -8.75
CA ALA A 161 -0.33 4.22 -9.01
C ALA A 161 -1.58 4.35 -9.89
N ILE A 162 -2.24 5.51 -9.85
CA ILE A 162 -3.36 5.82 -10.74
C ILE A 162 -2.81 6.22 -12.09
N LYS A 163 -3.11 5.42 -13.12
CA LYS A 163 -2.86 5.77 -14.51
C LYS A 163 -4.00 6.65 -15.01
N PHE A 164 -3.72 7.93 -15.13
CA PHE A 164 -4.55 8.80 -15.94
C PHE A 164 -4.31 8.43 -17.41
N ASP A 165 -5.31 7.84 -18.07
CA ASP A 165 -5.24 7.71 -19.52
C ASP A 165 -5.28 9.11 -20.13
N ARG A 166 -4.09 9.61 -20.47
CA ARG A 166 -3.92 10.92 -21.11
C ARG A 166 -4.79 11.03 -22.36
N LYS A 167 -5.04 9.93 -23.09
CA LYS A 167 -5.95 9.93 -24.24
C LYS A 167 -7.39 10.10 -23.81
N ALA A 168 -7.85 9.39 -22.78
CA ALA A 168 -9.20 9.54 -22.24
C ALA A 168 -9.46 10.98 -21.73
N ILE A 169 -8.48 11.58 -21.05
CA ILE A 169 -8.56 12.99 -20.60
C ILE A 169 -8.62 13.93 -21.81
N LEU A 170 -7.73 13.76 -22.79
CA LEU A 170 -7.74 14.55 -24.02
C LEU A 170 -9.08 14.44 -24.76
N ILE A 171 -9.62 13.23 -24.89
CA ILE A 171 -10.92 12.96 -25.51
C ILE A 171 -12.04 13.66 -24.72
N SER A 172 -12.05 13.53 -23.39
CA SER A 172 -13.04 14.18 -22.54
C SER A 172 -13.01 15.70 -22.69
N VAL A 173 -11.82 16.31 -22.73
CA VAL A 173 -11.66 17.76 -22.91
C VAL A 173 -12.14 18.19 -24.31
N LEU A 174 -11.80 17.44 -25.35
CA LEU A 174 -12.26 17.69 -26.72
C LEU A 174 -13.78 17.65 -26.83
N VAL A 175 -14.42 16.64 -26.21
CA VAL A 175 -15.89 16.52 -26.20
C VAL A 175 -16.53 17.72 -25.52
N ILE A 176 -16.04 18.12 -24.35
CA ILE A 176 -16.54 19.31 -23.62
C ILE A 176 -16.40 20.57 -24.48
N LEU A 177 -15.23 20.77 -25.12
CA LEU A 177 -15.00 21.90 -26.01
C LEU A 177 -15.98 21.91 -27.20
N THR A 178 -16.21 20.77 -27.85
CA THR A 178 -17.18 20.68 -28.95
C THR A 178 -18.59 21.06 -28.51
N ILE A 179 -19.02 20.62 -27.32
CA ILE A 179 -20.31 20.99 -26.75
C ILE A 179 -20.38 22.51 -26.55
N ILE A 180 -19.38 23.12 -25.92
CA ILE A 180 -19.33 24.58 -25.71
C ILE A 180 -19.41 25.34 -27.04
N PHE A 181 -18.64 24.92 -28.06
CA PHE A 181 -18.64 25.56 -29.37
C PHE A 181 -19.99 25.45 -30.08
N THR A 182 -20.67 24.29 -30.00
CA THR A 182 -22.00 24.12 -30.60
C THR A 182 -23.04 25.03 -29.92
N PHE A 183 -23.06 25.11 -28.59
CA PHE A 183 -23.95 26.02 -27.86
C PHE A 183 -23.67 27.49 -28.16
N PHE A 184 -22.40 27.88 -28.23
CA PHE A 184 -22.01 29.25 -28.60
C PHE A 184 -22.46 29.62 -30.02
N GLY A 185 -22.31 28.69 -30.97
CA GLY A 185 -22.80 28.85 -32.34
C GLY A 185 -24.31 29.04 -32.39
N LEU A 186 -25.07 28.17 -31.72
CA LEU A 186 -26.54 28.27 -31.65
C LEU A 186 -27.01 29.58 -31.00
N TYR A 187 -26.38 29.99 -29.89
CA TYR A 187 -26.69 31.25 -29.21
C TYR A 187 -26.48 32.47 -30.12
N LYS A 188 -25.35 32.51 -30.83
CA LYS A 188 -25.03 33.61 -31.77
C LYS A 188 -26.01 33.67 -32.93
N VAL A 189 -26.41 32.51 -33.47
CA VAL A 189 -27.39 32.44 -34.56
C VAL A 189 -28.76 32.93 -34.09
N ASN A 190 -29.20 32.56 -32.89
CA ASN A 190 -30.51 32.97 -32.35
C ASN A 190 -30.61 34.49 -32.09
N ILE A 191 -29.52 35.16 -31.70
CA ILE A 191 -29.48 36.62 -31.54
C ILE A 191 -29.61 37.35 -32.88
N ASN A 192 -29.08 36.79 -33.96
CA ASN A 192 -29.13 37.43 -35.28
C ASN A 192 -30.49 37.28 -35.99
N PHE A 193 -31.41 36.46 -35.47
CA PHE A 193 -32.75 36.25 -36.04
C PHE A 193 -33.87 36.97 -35.27
N ASN A 194 -33.55 37.76 -34.24
CA ASN A 194 -34.50 38.51 -33.41
C ASN A 194 -34.20 40.01 -33.48
#